data_AF-A0A356UG27-F1
#
_entry.id   AF-A0A356UG27-F1
#
_cell.length_a   1.000
_cell.length_b   1.000
_cell.length_c   1.000
_cell.angle_alpha   90.00
_cell.angle_beta   90.00
_cell.angle_gamma   90.00
#
_symmetry.space_group_name_H-M   'P 1'
#
loop_
_entity.id
_entity.type
_entity.pdbx_description
1 polymer ?
#
loop_
_entity_poly.entity_id
_entity_poly.type
_entity_poly.pdbx_seq_one_letter_code
_entity_poly.pdbx_strand_id
1 'polypeptide(L)'
;MGKLKYGMVALLLYVLLASAAHATVTYWNWNSGIVYSIAFLLSVVIWYEALTRGFTRGLGQGIGVIASYIIPSMIISYLYFVANPIPAGEAGIKVWLYQLYHLPLLFGLNSSFFSNYPFLIIIFPSLLVLILAIYPFIRYITRALESQHTQYIFR
;
A
#
# COMPACT_ATOMS: atom_id res chain seq x y z
N MET A 1 -21.71 -1.61 -1.25
CA MET A 1 -20.74 -0.53 -0.94
C MET A 1 -19.95 -0.70 0.37
N GLY A 2 -20.43 -1.42 1.39
CA GLY A 2 -19.71 -1.51 2.68
C GLY A 2 -18.34 -2.21 2.67
N LYS A 3 -18.08 -3.12 1.70
CA LYS A 3 -16.85 -3.94 1.64
C LYS A 3 -15.57 -3.13 1.34
N LEU A 4 -15.70 -1.98 0.67
CA LEU A 4 -14.56 -1.14 0.28
C LEU A 4 -14.32 0.03 1.25
N LYS A 5 -15.24 0.29 2.19
CA LYS A 5 -15.20 1.50 3.02
C LYS A 5 -13.88 1.66 3.78
N TYR A 6 -13.38 0.60 4.41
CA TYR A 6 -12.12 0.62 5.15
C TYR A 6 -10.91 0.85 4.25
N GLY A 7 -10.90 0.17 3.09
CA GLY A 7 -9.85 0.31 2.10
C GLY A 7 -9.78 1.73 1.52
N MET A 8 -10.92 2.28 1.12
CA MET A 8 -11.00 3.63 0.57
C MET A 8 -10.62 4.71 1.59
N VAL A 9 -11.02 4.55 2.86
CA VAL A 9 -10.62 5.49 3.92
C VAL A 9 -9.12 5.41 4.18
N ALA A 10 -8.56 4.20 4.24
CA ALA A 10 -7.11 3.99 4.42
C ALA A 10 -6.33 4.58 3.25
N LEU A 11 -6.80 4.35 2.02
CA LEU A 11 -6.22 4.91 0.81
C LEU A 11 -6.23 6.43 0.83
N LEU A 12 -7.34 7.06 1.25
CA LEU A 12 -7.44 8.51 1.32
C LEU A 12 -6.48 9.09 2.38
N LEU A 13 -6.40 8.48 3.56
CA LEU A 13 -5.44 8.87 4.59
C LEU A 13 -3.99 8.71 4.12
N TYR A 14 -3.70 7.61 3.42
CA TYR A 14 -2.40 7.35 2.82
C TYR A 14 -2.02 8.40 1.78
N VAL A 15 -2.93 8.75 0.87
CA VAL A 15 -2.70 9.77 -0.16
C VAL A 15 -2.49 11.15 0.46
N LEU A 16 -3.25 11.52 1.50
CA LEU A 16 -3.05 12.77 2.24
C LEU A 16 -1.67 12.82 2.90
N LEU A 17 -1.26 11.73 3.56
CA LEU A 17 0.05 11.61 4.19
C LEU A 17 1.18 11.72 3.16
N ALA A 18 1.05 11.02 2.05
CA ALA A 18 2.04 11.03 0.97
C ALA A 18 2.15 12.42 0.33
N SER A 19 1.01 13.11 0.15
CA SER A 19 0.98 14.50 -0.36
C SER A 19 1.64 15.47 0.62
N ALA A 20 1.39 15.35 1.92
CA ALA A 20 2.01 16.17 2.95
C ALA A 20 3.54 15.94 3.03
N ALA A 21 3.97 14.68 2.95
CA ALA A 21 5.38 14.31 2.89
C ALA A 21 6.06 14.90 1.64
N HIS A 22 5.42 14.80 0.49
CA HIS A 22 5.93 15.40 -0.74
C HIS A 22 6.03 16.94 -0.63
N ALA A 23 4.97 17.61 -0.14
CA ALA A 23 4.95 19.06 -0.01
C ALA A 23 6.00 19.59 0.97
N THR A 24 6.19 18.91 2.10
CA THR A 24 7.19 19.31 3.12
C THR A 24 8.63 19.20 2.60
N VAL A 25 8.92 18.18 1.79
CA VAL A 25 10.23 18.02 1.16
C VAL A 25 10.43 19.03 0.03
N THR A 26 9.43 19.19 -0.85
CA THR A 26 9.56 20.01 -2.07
C THR A 26 9.49 21.52 -1.80
N TYR A 27 8.60 21.97 -0.93
CA TYR A 27 8.36 23.41 -0.71
C TYR A 27 9.00 23.96 0.56
N TRP A 28 9.20 23.12 1.59
CA TRP A 28 9.79 23.53 2.86
C TRP A 28 11.21 23.00 3.06
N ASN A 29 11.78 22.26 2.09
CA ASN A 29 13.15 21.73 2.11
C ASN A 29 13.47 20.92 3.38
N TRP A 30 12.48 20.21 3.93
CA TRP A 30 12.72 19.31 5.05
C TRP A 30 13.59 18.12 4.63
N ASN A 31 14.32 17.53 5.59
CA ASN A 31 15.16 16.38 5.32
C ASN A 31 14.32 15.21 4.77
N SER A 32 14.53 14.86 3.50
CA SER A 32 13.76 13.83 2.80
C SER A 32 13.84 12.46 3.49
N GLY A 33 15.00 12.11 4.04
CA GLY A 33 15.20 10.87 4.76
C GLY A 33 14.29 10.74 5.97
N ILE A 34 14.23 11.79 6.78
CA ILE A 34 13.41 11.83 8.00
C ILE A 34 11.92 11.82 7.64
N VAL A 35 11.51 12.69 6.71
CA VAL A 35 10.10 12.85 6.34
C VAL A 35 9.52 11.56 5.75
N TYR A 36 10.22 10.95 4.80
CA TYR A 36 9.73 9.72 4.17
C TYR A 36 9.82 8.51 5.11
N SER A 37 10.74 8.49 6.09
CA SER A 37 10.73 7.48 7.16
C SER A 37 9.49 7.58 8.04
N ILE A 38 9.11 8.80 8.44
CA ILE A 38 7.90 9.03 9.24
C ILE A 38 6.65 8.66 8.43
N ALA A 39 6.60 9.10 7.17
CA ALA A 39 5.50 8.77 6.26
C ALA A 39 5.39 7.25 6.04
N PHE A 40 6.50 6.53 5.92
CA PHE A 40 6.53 5.08 5.83
C PHE A 40 5.89 4.42 7.05
N LEU A 41 6.37 4.76 8.26
CA LEU A 41 5.87 4.18 9.51
C LEU A 41 4.36 4.43 9.69
N LEU A 42 3.92 5.66 9.45
CA LEU A 42 2.49 6.00 9.54
C LEU A 42 1.66 5.28 8.47
N SER A 43 2.20 5.10 7.26
CA SER A 43 1.53 4.34 6.19
C SER A 43 1.34 2.88 6.59
N VAL A 44 2.36 2.26 7.17
CA VAL A 44 2.28 0.88 7.69
C VAL A 44 1.18 0.77 8.75
N VAL A 45 1.10 1.71 9.68
CA VAL A 45 0.05 1.74 10.72
C VAL A 45 -1.35 1.88 10.11
N ILE A 46 -1.53 2.81 9.17
CA ILE A 46 -2.82 3.02 8.49
C ILE A 46 -3.29 1.74 7.80
N TRP A 47 -2.42 1.11 7.01
CA TRP A 47 -2.76 -0.11 6.27
C TRP A 47 -2.99 -1.30 7.20
N TYR A 48 -2.16 -1.47 8.23
CA TYR A 48 -2.33 -2.55 9.21
C TYR A 48 -3.66 -2.44 9.96
N GLU A 49 -4.04 -1.25 10.40
CA GLU A 49 -5.31 -1.02 11.10
C GLU A 49 -6.51 -1.28 10.17
N ALA A 50 -6.44 -0.82 8.92
CA ALA A 50 -7.49 -1.04 7.94
C ALA A 50 -7.65 -2.53 7.61
N LEU A 51 -6.56 -3.26 7.42
CA LEU A 51 -6.55 -4.70 7.18
C LEU A 51 -7.14 -5.45 8.37
N THR A 52 -6.71 -5.13 9.58
CA THR A 52 -7.20 -5.76 10.82
C THR A 52 -8.70 -5.56 10.99
N ARG A 53 -9.21 -4.34 10.80
CA ARG A 53 -10.65 -4.04 10.83
C ARG A 53 -11.41 -4.74 9.71
N GLY A 54 -10.83 -4.79 8.50
CA GLY A 54 -11.41 -5.48 7.35
C GLY A 54 -11.59 -6.96 7.61
N PHE A 55 -10.53 -7.67 8.01
CA PHE A 55 -10.57 -9.11 8.28
C PHE A 55 -11.44 -9.45 9.50
N THR A 56 -11.50 -8.59 10.52
CA THR A 56 -12.39 -8.81 11.68
C THR A 56 -13.86 -8.88 11.27
N ARG A 57 -14.25 -8.19 10.19
CA ARG A 57 -15.62 -8.15 9.68
C ARG A 57 -15.93 -9.20 8.62
N GLY A 58 -14.93 -10.00 8.23
CA GLY A 58 -15.06 -11.09 7.29
C GLY A 58 -14.06 -11.04 6.15
N LEU A 59 -13.80 -12.21 5.57
CA LEU A 59 -12.85 -12.40 4.46
C LEU A 59 -13.07 -11.41 3.30
N GLY A 60 -14.32 -11.25 2.86
CA GLY A 60 -14.65 -10.37 1.74
C GLY A 60 -14.39 -8.89 2.02
N GLN A 61 -14.39 -8.45 3.28
CA GLN A 61 -14.01 -7.09 3.65
C GLN A 61 -12.49 -6.94 3.71
N GLY A 62 -11.77 -7.93 4.25
CA GLY A 62 -10.30 -7.96 4.24
C GLY A 62 -9.73 -7.93 2.82
N ILE A 63 -10.26 -8.77 1.92
CA ILE A 63 -9.90 -8.76 0.48
C ILE A 63 -10.24 -7.41 -0.16
N GLY A 64 -11.38 -6.80 0.20
CA GLY A 64 -11.73 -5.46 -0.28
C GLY A 64 -10.72 -4.38 0.10
N VAL A 65 -10.17 -4.44 1.32
CA VAL A 65 -9.09 -3.54 1.77
C VAL A 65 -7.82 -3.76 0.95
N ILE A 66 -7.41 -5.00 0.75
CA ILE A 66 -6.22 -5.33 -0.07
C ILE A 66 -6.39 -4.79 -1.50
N ALA A 67 -7.53 -5.10 -2.14
CA ALA A 67 -7.79 -4.70 -3.52
C ALA A 67 -7.83 -3.17 -3.70
N SER A 68 -8.30 -2.43 -2.68
CA SER A 68 -8.35 -0.97 -2.71
C SER A 68 -6.97 -0.31 -2.85
N TYR A 69 -5.91 -0.99 -2.43
CA TYR A 69 -4.53 -0.54 -2.63
C TYR A 69 -3.92 -1.12 -3.89
N ILE A 70 -4.02 -2.44 -4.08
CA ILE A 70 -3.34 -3.16 -5.16
C ILE A 70 -3.79 -2.64 -6.53
N ILE A 71 -5.10 -2.41 -6.72
CA ILE A 71 -5.61 -2.00 -8.04
C ILE A 71 -5.05 -0.62 -8.44
N PRO A 72 -5.19 0.45 -7.64
CA PRO A 72 -4.57 1.74 -7.96
C PRO A 72 -3.05 1.67 -8.06
N SER A 73 -2.39 0.93 -7.15
CA SER A 73 -0.94 0.71 -7.15
C SER A 73 -0.46 0.14 -8.49
N MET A 74 -1.07 -0.96 -8.94
CA MET A 74 -0.69 -1.59 -10.21
C MET A 74 -0.93 -0.69 -11.42
N ILE A 75 -2.04 0.06 -11.44
CA ILE A 75 -2.33 1.02 -12.52
C ILE A 75 -1.25 2.11 -12.56
N ILE A 76 -0.95 2.75 -11.42
CA ILE A 76 0.04 3.82 -11.33
C ILE A 76 1.43 3.30 -11.70
N SER A 77 1.81 2.12 -11.20
CA SER A 77 3.11 1.52 -11.51
C SER A 77 3.25 1.11 -12.97
N TYR A 78 2.18 0.60 -13.59
CA TYR A 78 2.17 0.30 -15.02
C TYR A 78 2.30 1.58 -15.87
N LEU A 79 1.56 2.63 -15.51
CA LEU A 79 1.66 3.92 -16.20
C LEU A 79 3.09 4.49 -16.13
N TYR A 80 3.75 4.37 -14.98
CA TYR A 80 5.14 4.76 -14.81
C TYR A 80 6.11 3.89 -15.63
N PHE A 81 5.93 2.56 -15.60
CA PHE A 81 6.76 1.64 -16.37
C PHE A 81 6.72 1.93 -17.88
N VAL A 82 5.53 2.19 -18.43
CA VAL A 82 5.35 2.56 -19.84
C VAL A 82 5.93 3.94 -20.17
N ALA A 83 6.02 4.83 -19.17
CA ALA A 83 6.59 6.17 -19.34
C ALA A 83 8.12 6.22 -19.21
N ASN A 84 8.73 5.22 -18.57
CA ASN A 84 10.17 5.14 -18.35
C ASN A 84 11.05 5.25 -19.63
N PRO A 85 10.65 4.72 -20.80
CA PRO A 85 11.40 4.90 -22.05
C PRO A 85 11.16 6.27 -22.74
N ILE A 86 10.24 7.11 -22.24
CA ILE A 86 9.85 8.38 -22.87
C ILE A 86 10.70 9.52 -22.28
N PRO A 87 11.15 10.51 -23.08
CA PRO A 87 11.89 11.67 -22.59
C PRO A 87 11.18 12.41 -21.45
N ALA A 88 11.97 12.93 -20.49
CA ALA A 88 11.50 13.50 -19.23
C ALA A 88 10.44 14.62 -19.36
N GLY A 89 10.37 15.31 -20.50
CA GLY A 89 9.39 16.37 -20.78
C GLY A 89 7.95 15.90 -20.95
N GLU A 90 7.72 14.65 -21.38
CA GLU A 90 6.37 14.09 -21.61
C GLU A 90 5.93 13.12 -20.51
N ALA A 91 6.88 12.55 -19.76
CA ALA A 91 6.63 11.59 -18.69
C ALA A 91 6.28 12.25 -17.33
N GLY A 92 6.45 13.56 -17.19
CA GLY A 92 6.49 14.28 -15.90
C GLY A 92 5.35 13.94 -14.93
N ILE A 93 4.10 13.92 -15.39
CA ILE A 93 2.93 13.62 -14.53
C ILE A 93 2.93 12.16 -14.07
N LYS A 94 3.34 11.21 -14.91
CA LYS A 94 3.36 9.77 -14.59
C LYS A 94 4.46 9.46 -13.59
N VAL A 95 5.62 10.08 -13.75
CA VAL A 95 6.75 10.02 -12.81
C VAL A 95 6.37 10.63 -11.47
N TRP A 96 5.78 11.83 -11.48
CA TRP A 96 5.34 12.51 -10.28
C TRP A 96 4.27 11.70 -9.52
N LEU A 97 3.27 11.16 -10.22
CA LEU A 97 2.21 10.36 -9.60
C LEU A 97 2.77 9.07 -8.96
N TYR A 98 3.73 8.41 -9.61
CA TYR A 98 4.40 7.24 -9.05
C TYR A 98 5.21 7.59 -7.80
N GLN A 99 5.98 8.68 -7.84
CA GLN A 99 6.75 9.14 -6.69
C GLN A 99 5.83 9.52 -5.53
N LEU A 100 4.79 10.31 -5.78
CA LEU A 100 3.84 10.69 -4.74
C LEU A 100 3.18 9.45 -4.13
N TYR A 101 2.74 8.51 -4.94
CA TYR A 101 1.96 7.37 -4.45
C TYR A 101 2.81 6.24 -3.85
N HIS A 102 4.05 6.02 -4.29
CA HIS A 102 4.86 4.86 -3.85
C HIS A 102 6.09 5.20 -3.05
N LEU A 103 6.64 6.42 -3.14
CA LEU A 103 7.92 6.77 -2.52
C LEU A 103 7.91 6.62 -0.99
N PRO A 104 6.83 6.91 -0.25
CA PRO A 104 6.76 6.58 1.18
C PRO A 104 6.96 5.09 1.47
N LEU A 105 6.52 4.18 0.60
CA LEU A 105 6.63 2.73 0.78
C LEU A 105 7.91 2.12 0.19
N LEU A 106 8.51 2.80 -0.79
CA LEU A 106 9.77 2.39 -1.41
C LEU A 106 10.99 3.08 -0.80
N PHE A 107 10.77 3.94 0.19
CA PHE A 107 11.82 4.67 0.87
C PHE A 107 12.82 3.70 1.53
N GLY A 108 14.11 3.96 1.34
CA GLY A 108 15.20 3.10 1.85
C GLY A 108 15.58 1.94 0.93
N LEU A 109 14.87 1.72 -0.18
CA LEU A 109 15.30 0.76 -1.21
C LEU A 109 16.42 1.35 -2.06
N ASN A 110 17.44 0.53 -2.33
CA ASN A 110 18.51 0.91 -3.24
C ASN A 110 17.95 1.07 -4.66
N SER A 111 18.15 2.24 -5.27
CA SER A 111 17.68 2.53 -6.63
C SER A 111 18.22 1.55 -7.68
N SER A 112 19.40 0.98 -7.44
CA SER A 112 20.00 -0.04 -8.31
C SER A 112 19.19 -1.35 -8.39
N PHE A 113 18.36 -1.63 -7.38
CA PHE A 113 17.50 -2.81 -7.36
C PHE A 113 16.48 -2.79 -8.50
N PHE A 114 15.85 -1.64 -8.75
CA PHE A 114 14.89 -1.47 -9.83
C PHE A 114 15.56 -1.36 -11.20
N SER A 115 16.79 -0.89 -11.27
CA SER A 115 17.59 -0.87 -12.50
C SER A 115 17.89 -2.28 -13.01
N ASN A 116 18.23 -3.19 -12.09
CA ASN A 116 18.54 -4.59 -12.43
C ASN A 116 17.28 -5.44 -12.69
N TYR A 117 16.14 -5.04 -12.10
CA TYR A 117 14.87 -5.76 -12.20
C TYR A 117 13.70 -4.78 -12.46
N PRO A 118 13.57 -4.25 -13.69
CA PRO A 118 12.63 -3.18 -13.99
C PRO A 118 11.16 -3.59 -13.83
N PHE A 119 10.82 -4.88 -13.98
CA PHE A 119 9.47 -5.38 -13.72
C PHE A 119 9.06 -5.29 -12.23
N LEU A 120 10.01 -5.24 -11.29
CA LEU A 120 9.69 -5.10 -9.87
C LEU A 120 9.07 -3.74 -9.55
N ILE A 121 9.27 -2.73 -10.38
CA ILE A 121 8.59 -1.42 -10.28
C ILE A 121 7.06 -1.59 -10.27
N ILE A 122 6.55 -2.58 -11.01
CA ILE A 122 5.11 -2.85 -11.11
C ILE A 122 4.60 -3.58 -9.87
N ILE A 123 5.33 -4.58 -9.40
CA ILE A 123 4.81 -5.59 -8.45
C ILE A 123 5.20 -5.26 -7.01
N PHE A 124 6.37 -4.67 -6.79
CA PHE A 124 6.96 -4.48 -5.47
C PHE A 124 6.11 -3.61 -4.52
N PRO A 125 5.52 -2.47 -4.94
CA PRO A 125 4.70 -1.68 -4.04
C PRO A 125 3.46 -2.43 -3.55
N SER A 126 2.87 -3.27 -4.40
CA SER A 126 1.72 -4.12 -4.06
C SER A 126 2.10 -5.28 -3.14
N LEU A 127 3.31 -5.83 -3.27
CA LEU A 127 3.83 -6.88 -2.39
C LEU A 127 3.93 -6.43 -0.94
N LEU A 128 4.29 -5.18 -0.68
CA LEU A 128 4.37 -4.65 0.69
C LEU A 128 3.03 -4.75 1.42
N VAL A 129 1.93 -4.40 0.76
CA VAL A 129 0.59 -4.50 1.36
C VAL A 129 0.14 -5.96 1.51
N LEU A 130 0.54 -6.84 0.58
CA LEU A 130 0.30 -8.29 0.73
C LEU A 130 1.04 -8.85 1.95
N ILE A 131 2.29 -8.45 2.18
CA ILE A 131 3.07 -8.85 3.36
C ILE A 131 2.38 -8.38 4.64
N LEU A 132 1.91 -7.14 4.69
CA LEU A 132 1.17 -6.62 5.84
C LEU A 132 -0.15 -7.37 6.10
N ALA A 133 -0.77 -7.90 5.04
CA ALA A 133 -2.03 -8.64 5.15
C ALA A 133 -1.87 -10.07 5.69
N ILE A 134 -0.66 -10.65 5.67
CA ILE A 134 -0.40 -12.03 6.13
C ILE A 134 -0.89 -12.22 7.57
N TYR A 135 -0.49 -11.34 8.49
CA TYR A 135 -0.83 -11.50 9.91
C TYR A 135 -2.34 -11.38 10.18
N PRO A 136 -3.03 -10.30 9.75
CA PRO A 136 -4.49 -10.20 9.89
C PRO A 136 -5.26 -11.37 9.25
N PHE A 137 -4.78 -11.86 8.11
CA PHE A 137 -5.38 -12.99 7.41
C PHE A 137 -5.24 -14.28 8.21
N ILE A 138 -4.03 -14.64 8.65
CA ILE A 138 -3.79 -15.84 9.47
C ILE A 138 -4.66 -15.80 10.73
N ARG A 139 -4.67 -14.66 11.43
CA ARG A 139 -5.47 -14.49 12.65
C ARG A 139 -6.97 -14.70 12.40
N TYR A 140 -7.48 -14.26 11.25
CA TYR A 140 -8.86 -14.50 10.86
C TYR A 140 -9.13 -15.99 10.61
N ILE A 141 -8.25 -16.68 9.89
CA ILE A 141 -8.39 -18.11 9.61
C ILE A 141 -8.35 -18.94 10.89
N THR A 142 -7.40 -18.68 11.80
CA THR A 142 -7.30 -19.39 13.07
C THR A 142 -8.60 -19.28 13.88
N ARG A 143 -9.16 -18.06 14.01
CA ARG A 143 -10.45 -17.85 14.70
C ARG A 143 -11.62 -18.55 14.02
N ALA A 144 -11.65 -18.56 12.70
CA ALA A 144 -12.68 -19.26 11.95
C ALA A 144 -12.62 -20.77 12.22
N LEU A 145 -11.43 -21.37 12.22
CA LEU A 145 -11.23 -22.78 12.54
C LEU A 145 -11.63 -23.11 13.99
N GLU A 146 -11.23 -22.29 14.96
CA GLU A 146 -11.62 -22.45 16.38
C GLU A 146 -13.14 -22.41 16.57
N SER A 147 -13.83 -21.50 15.86
CA SER A 147 -15.29 -21.36 15.94
C SER A 147 -16.03 -22.57 15.36
N GLN A 148 -15.48 -23.20 14.32
CA GLN A 148 -16.02 -24.45 13.80
C GLN A 148 -15.81 -25.58 14.80
N HIS A 149 -14.62 -25.68 15.39
CA HIS A 149 -14.29 -26.74 16.35
C HIS A 149 -15.18 -26.70 17.60
N THR A 150 -15.56 -25.51 18.08
CA THR A 150 -16.50 -25.36 19.20
C THR A 150 -17.92 -25.73 18.82
N GLN A 151 -18.40 -25.42 17.62
CA GLN A 151 -19.73 -25.85 17.15
C GLN A 151 -19.89 -27.36 17.04
N TYR A 152 -18.81 -28.09 16.76
CA TYR A 152 -18.82 -29.57 16.71
C TYR A 152 -18.83 -30.24 18.08
N ILE A 153 -18.35 -29.58 19.14
CA ILE A 153 -18.30 -30.14 20.50
C ILE A 153 -19.65 -30.03 21.22
N PHE A 154 -20.48 -29.04 20.86
CA PHE A 154 -21.79 -28.79 21.47
C PHE A 154 -22.99 -29.29 20.64
N ARG A 155 -22.75 -30.17 19.67
CA ARG A 155 -23.78 -30.97 18.99
C ARG A 155 -23.66 -32.43 19.40
#